data_AF-A0AA36CDS2-F1
#
_entry.id   AF-A0AA36CDS2-F1
#
_cell.length_a   1.000
_cell.length_b   1.000
_cell.length_c   1.000
_cell.angle_alpha   90.00
_cell.angle_beta   90.00
_cell.angle_gamma   90.00
#
_symmetry.space_group_name_H-M   'P 1'
#
loop_
_entity.id
_entity.type
_entity.pdbx_description
1 polymer ?
#
loop_
_entity_poly.entity_id
_entity_poly.type
_entity_poly.pdbx_seq_one_letter_code
_entity_poly.pdbx_strand_id
1 'polypeptide(L)'
;MAKSLRSKFKRKMRSIARVKKEPKVLKKLEETLATTTKDELNAELNARKEAQMETDAAATVPATINLKTMKKADGSYPIKKAKHGAKKAAQPK
;
A
#
# COMPACT_ATOMS: atom_id res chain seq x y z
N MET A 1 22.12 16.62 -3.24
CA MET A 1 21.73 15.20 -3.04
C MET A 1 21.16 15.00 -1.63
N ALA A 2 19.95 14.45 -1.52
CA ALA A 2 19.42 14.03 -0.23
C ALA A 2 20.14 12.78 0.29
N LYS A 3 20.24 12.63 1.61
CA LYS A 3 20.84 11.42 2.23
C LYS A 3 19.90 10.23 2.07
N SER A 4 20.45 9.07 1.69
CA SER A 4 19.73 7.80 1.61
C SER A 4 19.04 7.44 2.93
N LEU A 5 17.89 6.75 2.84
CA LEU A 5 17.17 6.19 3.99
C LEU A 5 18.10 5.35 4.88
N ARG A 6 19.01 4.58 4.27
CA ARG A 6 19.92 3.65 4.97
C ARG A 6 21.21 4.31 5.46
N SER A 7 21.40 5.60 5.17
CA SER A 7 22.56 6.37 5.61
C SER A 7 22.75 6.28 7.13
N LYS A 8 23.99 6.00 7.57
CA LYS A 8 24.34 5.85 8.99
C LYS A 8 23.97 7.10 9.80
N PHE A 9 24.18 8.30 9.24
CA PHE A 9 23.79 9.56 9.85
C PHE A 9 22.29 9.63 10.14
N LYS A 10 21.44 9.34 9.14
CA LYS A 10 19.98 9.38 9.31
C LYS A 10 19.49 8.27 10.24
N ARG A 11 20.14 7.10 10.24
CA ARG A 11 19.86 6.02 11.19
C ARG A 11 20.15 6.43 12.63
N LYS A 12 21.30 7.09 12.89
CA LYS A 12 21.68 7.60 14.22
C LYS A 12 20.70 8.66 14.73
N MET A 13 20.30 9.60 13.87
CA MET A 13 19.29 10.60 14.26
C MET A 13 17.94 9.97 14.61
N ARG A 14 17.52 8.94 13.86
CA ARG A 14 16.29 8.21 14.16
C ARG A 14 16.39 7.38 15.44
N SER A 15 17.53 6.77 15.76
CA SER A 15 17.65 6.03 17.02
C SER A 15 17.52 6.96 18.22
N ILE A 16 18.15 8.13 18.19
CA ILE A 16 18.00 9.16 19.23
C ILE A 16 16.54 9.62 19.35
N ALA A 17 15.87 9.87 18.22
CA ALA A 17 14.46 10.27 18.21
C ALA A 17 13.53 9.17 18.76
N ARG A 18 13.84 7.89 18.55
CA ARG A 18 13.06 6.77 19.10
C ARG A 18 13.19 6.69 20.61
N VAL A 19 14.39 6.77 21.16
CA VAL A 19 14.60 6.76 22.63
C VAL A 19 13.80 7.87 23.31
N LYS A 20 13.76 9.07 22.71
CA LYS A 20 12.94 10.18 23.23
C LYS A 20 11.43 9.93 23.15
N LYS A 21 10.97 9.19 22.15
CA LYS A 21 9.55 8.92 21.89
C LYS A 21 9.03 7.72 22.68
N GLU A 22 9.87 6.73 22.93
CA GLU A 22 9.56 5.46 23.59
C GLU A 22 8.75 5.60 24.88
N PRO A 23 9.17 6.37 25.92
CA PRO A 23 8.42 6.42 27.18
C PRO A 23 7.03 7.05 27.02
N LYS A 24 6.87 7.98 26.06
CA LYS A 24 5.57 8.61 25.78
C LYS A 24 4.61 7.66 25.09
N VAL A 25 5.14 6.77 24.25
CA VAL A 25 4.35 5.75 23.59
C VAL A 25 3.97 4.66 24.59
N LEU A 26 4.92 4.22 25.42
CA LEU A 26 4.66 3.22 26.47
C LEU A 26 3.55 3.68 27.43
N LYS A 27 3.62 4.89 27.97
CA LYS A 27 2.56 5.43 28.84
C LYS A 27 1.17 5.40 28.20
N LYS A 28 1.07 5.84 26.94
CA LYS A 28 -0.19 5.81 26.20
C LYS A 28 -0.70 4.39 25.98
N LEU A 29 0.20 3.44 25.71
CA LEU A 29 -0.17 2.05 25.55
C LEU A 29 -0.65 1.44 26.87
N GLU A 30 0.03 1.73 27.98
CA GLU A 30 -0.38 1.32 29.32
C GLU A 30 -1.76 1.89 29.69
N GLU A 31 -1.99 3.17 29.43
CA GLU A 31 -3.29 3.83 29.61
C GLU A 31 -4.38 3.13 28.79
N THR A 32 -4.12 2.84 27.51
CA THR A 32 -5.10 2.13 26.67
C THR A 32 -5.40 0.73 27.21
N LEU A 33 -4.37 -0.03 27.60
CA LEU A 33 -4.54 -1.37 28.17
C LEU A 33 -5.33 -1.36 29.47
N ALA A 34 -5.19 -0.32 30.29
CA ALA A 34 -5.97 -0.17 31.53
C ALA A 34 -7.45 0.12 31.26
N THR A 35 -7.77 0.80 30.17
CA THR A 35 -9.16 1.16 29.81
C THR A 35 -9.88 0.11 28.99
N THR A 36 -9.17 -0.64 28.14
CA THR A 36 -9.79 -1.56 27.17
C THR A 36 -9.99 -2.94 27.78
N THR A 37 -11.19 -3.51 27.61
CA THR A 37 -11.42 -4.92 27.94
C THR A 37 -10.86 -5.84 26.85
N LYS A 38 -10.52 -7.08 27.21
CA LYS A 38 -9.99 -8.07 26.24
C LYS A 38 -10.96 -8.34 25.09
N ASP A 39 -12.26 -8.23 25.34
CA ASP A 39 -13.31 -8.52 24.37
C ASP A 39 -13.41 -7.42 23.30
N GLU A 40 -13.26 -6.15 23.69
CA GLU A 40 -13.19 -5.02 22.76
C GLU A 40 -11.95 -5.09 21.86
N LEU A 41 -10.80 -5.47 22.42
CA LEU A 41 -9.57 -5.66 21.65
C LEU A 41 -9.70 -6.79 20.62
N ASN A 42 -10.36 -7.88 20.98
CA ASN A 42 -10.59 -9.00 20.08
C ASN A 42 -11.57 -8.64 18.95
N ALA A 43 -12.61 -7.87 19.25
CA ALA A 43 -13.54 -7.38 18.25
C ALA A 43 -12.85 -6.45 17.23
N GLU A 44 -12.02 -5.51 17.68
CA GLU A 44 -11.25 -4.64 16.80
C GLU A 44 -10.22 -5.39 15.94
N LEU A 45 -9.55 -6.41 16.51
CA LEU A 45 -8.60 -7.23 15.76
C LEU A 45 -9.28 -8.04 14.65
N ASN A 46 -10.47 -8.57 14.91
CA ASN A 46 -11.23 -9.31 13.91
C ASN A 46 -11.72 -8.39 12.79
N ALA A 47 -12.28 -7.22 13.13
CA ALA A 47 -12.67 -6.21 12.13
C ALA A 47 -11.50 -5.74 11.25
N ARG A 48 -10.29 -5.59 11.82
CA ARG A 48 -9.09 -5.25 11.04
C ARG A 48 -8.64 -6.37 10.12
N LYS A 49 -8.70 -7.63 10.57
CA LYS A 49 -8.35 -8.79 9.73
C LYS A 49 -9.30 -8.91 8.54
N GLU A 50 -10.59 -8.68 8.76
CA GLU A 50 -11.62 -8.69 7.72
C GLU A 50 -11.35 -7.57 6.68
N ALA A 51 -11.06 -6.35 7.14
CA ALA A 51 -10.70 -5.25 6.24
C ALA A 51 -9.40 -5.48 5.44
N GLN A 52 -8.40 -6.16 6.03
CA GLN A 52 -7.17 -6.51 5.31
C GLN A 52 -7.42 -7.57 4.22
N MET A 53 -8.23 -8.58 4.50
CA MET A 53 -8.57 -9.61 3.52
C MET A 53 -9.28 -9.04 2.29
N GLU A 54 -10.16 -8.05 2.46
CA GLU A 54 -10.82 -7.40 1.31
C GLU A 54 -9.83 -6.67 0.38
N THR A 55 -8.76 -6.08 0.94
CA THR A 55 -7.74 -5.39 0.14
C THR A 55 -6.81 -6.34 -0.59
N ASP A 56 -6.51 -7.50 -0.01
CA ASP A 56 -5.66 -8.53 -0.64
C ASP A 56 -6.42 -9.30 -1.73
N ALA A 57 -7.75 -9.48 -1.59
CA ALA A 57 -8.58 -10.07 -2.62
C ALA A 57 -8.57 -9.26 -3.93
N ALA A 58 -8.47 -7.92 -3.86
CA ALA A 58 -8.33 -7.06 -5.04
C ALA A 58 -6.98 -7.22 -5.77
N ALA A 59 -5.95 -7.74 -5.09
CA ALA A 59 -4.63 -8.04 -5.66
C ALA A 59 -4.54 -9.44 -6.30
N THR A 60 -5.59 -10.27 -6.17
CA THR A 60 -5.62 -11.67 -6.62
C THR A 60 -6.29 -11.85 -7.99
N VAL A 61 -6.52 -10.76 -8.75
CA VAL A 61 -6.86 -10.88 -10.17
C VAL A 61 -5.59 -11.28 -10.91
N PRO A 62 -5.51 -12.47 -11.55
CA PRO A 62 -4.32 -12.88 -12.28
C PRO A 62 -3.98 -11.83 -13.33
N ALA A 63 -2.73 -11.33 -13.30
CA ALA A 63 -2.28 -10.27 -14.18
C ALA A 63 -2.54 -10.67 -15.65
N THR A 64 -3.41 -9.93 -16.32
CA THR A 64 -3.86 -10.20 -17.70
C THR A 64 -2.76 -9.98 -18.75
N ILE A 65 -1.56 -9.60 -18.32
CA ILE A 65 -0.41 -9.22 -19.15
C ILE A 65 0.82 -9.98 -18.64
N ASN A 66 1.46 -10.73 -19.54
CA ASN A 66 2.72 -11.41 -19.30
C ASN A 66 3.85 -10.36 -19.13
N LEU A 67 4.50 -10.33 -17.97
CA LEU A 67 5.51 -9.31 -17.65
C LEU A 67 6.81 -9.42 -18.46
N LYS A 68 7.13 -10.62 -18.99
CA LYS A 68 8.35 -10.84 -19.78
C LYS A 68 8.18 -10.38 -21.23
N THR A 69 7.00 -10.61 -21.80
CA THR A 69 6.70 -10.29 -23.20
C THR A 69 5.84 -9.03 -23.35
N MET A 70 5.32 -8.49 -22.25
CA MET A 70 4.31 -7.44 -22.19
C MET A 70 3.06 -7.75 -23.03
N LYS A 71 2.83 -9.01 -23.39
CA LYS A 71 1.67 -9.43 -24.19
C LYS A 71 0.51 -9.79 -23.29
N LYS A 72 -0.69 -9.51 -23.76
CA LYS A 72 -1.92 -10.06 -23.20
C LYS A 72 -2.01 -11.57 -23.50
N ALA A 73 -2.98 -12.24 -22.88
CA ALA A 73 -3.24 -13.66 -23.10
C ALA A 73 -3.56 -14.01 -24.57
N ASP A 74 -4.12 -13.07 -25.33
CA ASP A 74 -4.41 -13.16 -26.78
C ASP A 74 -3.16 -12.98 -27.67
N GLY A 75 -1.97 -12.80 -27.07
CA GLY A 75 -0.71 -12.58 -27.80
C GLY A 75 -0.53 -11.17 -28.36
N SER A 76 -1.53 -10.29 -28.20
CA SER A 76 -1.49 -8.90 -28.62
C SER A 76 -0.77 -8.03 -27.59
N TYR A 77 -0.17 -6.94 -28.06
CA TYR A 77 0.40 -5.95 -27.15
C TYR A 77 -0.72 -5.08 -26.55
N PRO A 78 -0.62 -4.67 -25.28
CA PRO A 78 -1.54 -3.70 -24.70
C PRO A 78 -1.45 -2.42 -25.53
N ILE A 79 -2.58 -2.05 -26.13
CA ILE A 79 -2.71 -0.82 -26.90
C ILE A 79 -2.35 0.32 -25.94
N LYS A 80 -1.15 0.87 -26.11
CA LYS A 80 -0.78 2.14 -25.48
C LYS A 80 -1.85 3.11 -25.95
N LYS A 81 -2.65 3.66 -25.05
CA LYS A 81 -3.61 4.71 -25.41
C LYS A 81 -2.79 5.82 -26.07
N ALA A 82 -2.80 5.88 -27.40
CA ALA A 82 -2.20 6.98 -28.12
C ALA A 82 -3.09 8.19 -27.81
N LYS A 83 -2.66 9.05 -26.89
CA LYS A 83 -3.29 10.35 -26.65
C LYS A 83 -2.98 11.35 -27.78
N HIS A 84 -2.85 10.87 -29.02
CA HIS A 84 -2.65 11.71 -30.18
C HIS A 84 -3.57 11.24 -31.31
N GLY A 85 -4.64 11.99 -31.53
CA GLY A 85 -5.41 11.97 -32.77
C GLY A 85 -6.65 11.10 -32.79
N ALA A 86 -7.66 11.41 -31.97
CA ALA A 86 -9.04 11.13 -32.38
C ALA A 86 -9.36 12.00 -33.60
N LYS A 87 -8.95 11.57 -34.80
CA LYS A 87 -9.49 12.12 -36.04
C LYS A 87 -10.91 11.57 -36.17
N LYS A 88 -11.88 12.48 -36.16
CA LYS A 88 -13.31 12.22 -36.35
C LYS A 88 -13.50 11.19 -37.48
N ALA A 89 -14.17 10.09 -37.17
CA ALA A 89 -14.73 9.25 -38.21
C ALA A 89 -15.78 10.08 -38.98
N ALA A 90 -15.55 10.24 -40.29
CA ALA A 90 -16.58 10.74 -41.19
C ALA A 90 -17.74 9.73 -41.21
N GLN A 91 -18.94 10.20 -40.87
CA GLN A 91 -20.16 9.43 -41.09
C GLN A 91 -20.48 9.48 -42.59
N PRO A 92 -20.69 8.35 -43.29
CA PRO A 92 -21.27 8.39 -44.61
C PRO A 92 -22.75 8.79 -44.52
N LYS A 93 -23.18 9.64 -45.46
CA LYS A 93 -24.58 9.99 -45.71
C LYS A 93 -25.31 8.83 -46.37
#